data_AF-A0A6V2DNJ7-F1
#
_entry.id   AF-A0A6V2DNJ7-F1
#
_cell.length_a   1.000
_cell.length_b   1.000
_cell.length_c   1.000
_cell.angle_alpha   90.00
_cell.angle_beta   90.00
_cell.angle_gamma   90.00
#
_symmetry.space_group_name_H-M   'P 1'
#
loop_
_entity.id
_entity.type
_entity.pdbx_description
1 polymer ?
#
loop_
_entity_poly.entity_id
_entity_poly.type
_entity_poly.pdbx_seq_one_letter_code
_entity_poly.pdbx_strand_id
1 'polypeptide(L)'
;MARNRDAFALRANRNIIVIIFALPLLCARPFCPFPAGVVDSFTPLTIPSSPCLVARNTNANCVKRKNTLSLLPVLIPLCGHKCNIQRNSAPNDDTTITSTISPTVVKEMEKETKTNQKVGIIGAGAISYATAAILHENKHDPMIWSPSGKGTIDLFQSLEQQSSQTEGKDGILTVSGARDFKFTPRIASNLSQLVNENDILIIALPANGHLKVFQEMAPLVLSHHVIIISSHSSLGGLYLSQLLHDRFDKEKVPPIIAWGTTAATARQSSLTSVQICTVRSKIDLCTLPQSYASTHGIALCTNLFGTTKNSKQEEEEIFVERNGLLAISLSNLNAQNHLGIALGNMSRMERGESWSQMLNITPNIGRLLEELDQERLRIADACHVKVRTIFEHFSLSFHVPISSSISKMNFDMVHDLGIDVNGPNDANSRYVTEDVPYGLTLIVVLGKLVGERAWLHESGINIISAMYGREFEKENDLLDALALDNVKSVEELDVAGRTGIITWK
;
A
#
# COMPACT_ATOMS: atom_id res chain seq x y z
N MET A 1 38.55 -64.75 -28.11
CA MET A 1 37.10 -65.02 -28.16
C MET A 1 36.42 -63.84 -27.50
N ALA A 2 36.16 -62.77 -28.27
CA ALA A 2 34.97 -62.50 -29.09
C ALA A 2 33.84 -61.87 -28.22
N ARG A 3 33.19 -60.76 -28.53
CA ARG A 3 33.12 -59.75 -29.62
C ARG A 3 32.23 -58.63 -29.03
N ASN A 4 32.44 -57.32 -29.15
CA ASN A 4 32.36 -56.38 -30.29
C ASN A 4 32.87 -55.01 -29.74
N ARG A 5 33.84 -54.23 -30.24
CA ARG A 5 34.07 -53.61 -31.58
C ARG A 5 32.85 -52.78 -32.02
N ASP A 6 32.92 -51.46 -32.19
CA ASP A 6 33.93 -50.71 -32.96
C ASP A 6 34.25 -49.30 -32.43
N ALA A 7 35.48 -48.89 -32.73
CA ALA A 7 36.00 -47.53 -32.63
C ALA A 7 35.76 -46.78 -33.95
N PHE A 8 35.58 -45.45 -33.89
CA PHE A 8 35.92 -44.59 -35.02
C PHE A 8 36.56 -43.28 -34.56
N ALA A 9 37.67 -42.99 -35.24
CA ALA A 9 38.66 -41.98 -34.91
C ALA A 9 38.30 -40.57 -35.42
N LEU A 10 38.94 -39.59 -34.78
CA LEU A 10 38.97 -38.18 -35.14
C LEU A 10 39.40 -37.93 -36.60
N ARG A 11 38.71 -36.98 -37.24
CA ARG A 11 39.26 -36.11 -38.29
C ARG A 11 38.95 -34.65 -37.98
N ALA A 12 40.00 -33.84 -38.05
CA ALA A 12 40.01 -32.40 -37.82
C ALA A 12 39.40 -31.60 -38.98
N ASN A 13 38.75 -30.48 -38.67
CA ASN A 13 38.67 -29.26 -39.47
C ASN A 13 38.18 -28.12 -38.55
N ARG A 14 39.08 -27.27 -38.03
CA ARG A 14 39.42 -25.93 -38.57
C ARG A 14 38.22 -24.97 -38.66
N ASN A 15 38.02 -24.18 -37.60
CA ASN A 15 37.94 -22.71 -37.61
C ASN A 15 37.48 -22.21 -36.23
N ILE A 16 38.43 -21.98 -35.32
CA ILE A 16 38.20 -21.18 -34.12
C ILE A 16 39.08 -19.94 -34.26
N ILE A 17 38.41 -18.80 -34.40
CA ILE A 17 39.01 -17.48 -34.31
C ILE A 17 39.34 -17.25 -32.83
N VAL A 18 40.63 -17.26 -32.49
CA VAL A 18 41.13 -16.85 -31.18
C VAL A 18 41.48 -15.37 -31.28
N ILE A 19 40.69 -14.50 -30.65
CA ILE A 19 41.08 -13.11 -30.40
C ILE A 19 41.76 -13.07 -29.03
N ILE A 20 43.05 -12.78 -29.06
CA ILE A 20 43.93 -12.59 -27.92
C ILE A 20 43.66 -11.20 -27.33
N PHE A 21 43.24 -11.12 -26.07
CA PHE A 21 43.39 -9.90 -25.28
C PHE A 21 44.63 -10.02 -24.40
N ALA A 22 45.58 -9.12 -24.62
CA ALA A 22 46.79 -8.96 -23.82
C ALA A 22 46.45 -8.24 -22.50
N LEU A 23 46.76 -8.86 -21.36
CA LEU A 23 46.89 -8.17 -20.07
C LEU A 23 48.37 -7.76 -19.87
N PRO A 24 48.65 -6.53 -19.43
CA PRO A 24 49.98 -6.21 -18.91
C PRO A 24 50.06 -6.56 -17.42
N LEU A 25 50.92 -7.53 -17.12
CA LEU A 25 51.55 -7.74 -15.80
C LEU A 25 52.68 -6.71 -15.63
N LEU A 26 52.71 -5.99 -14.51
CA LEU A 26 53.92 -5.33 -14.01
C LEU A 26 54.07 -5.53 -12.50
N CYS A 27 55.09 -6.34 -12.19
CA CYS A 27 55.98 -6.38 -11.03
C CYS A 27 55.45 -6.61 -9.61
N ALA A 28 55.72 -7.83 -9.14
CA ALA A 28 55.85 -8.22 -7.75
C ALA A 28 57.27 -7.96 -7.19
N ARG A 29 57.39 -7.81 -5.85
CA ARG A 29 58.31 -8.52 -4.90
C ARG A 29 58.58 -7.69 -3.62
N PRO A 30 59.01 -8.28 -2.47
CA PRO A 30 58.53 -9.52 -1.82
C PRO A 30 58.48 -9.45 -0.26
N PHE A 31 57.75 -10.41 0.35
CA PHE A 31 57.94 -11.11 1.65
C PHE A 31 58.64 -10.47 2.87
N CYS A 32 57.97 -10.53 4.04
CA CYS A 32 58.43 -11.35 5.20
C CYS A 32 57.32 -11.57 6.29
N PRO A 33 57.34 -12.66 7.09
CA PRO A 33 56.20 -13.14 7.90
C PRO A 33 56.38 -13.07 9.45
N PHE A 34 55.25 -12.91 10.18
CA PHE A 34 54.91 -13.30 11.59
C PHE A 34 55.83 -12.81 12.77
N PRO A 35 55.42 -12.82 14.07
CA PRO A 35 54.44 -13.71 14.73
C PRO A 35 53.43 -13.08 15.71
N ALA A 36 52.54 -13.95 16.20
CA ALA A 36 51.55 -13.73 17.24
C ALA A 36 52.15 -13.40 18.62
N GLY A 37 51.39 -12.66 19.43
CA GLY A 37 51.64 -12.44 20.86
C GLY A 37 50.37 -11.97 21.58
N VAL A 38 49.91 -12.80 22.52
CA VAL A 38 48.88 -12.54 23.55
C VAL A 38 49.45 -11.57 24.61
N VAL A 39 48.62 -10.72 25.26
CA VAL A 39 48.35 -10.61 26.74
C VAL A 39 47.71 -9.24 27.09
N ASP A 40 46.54 -9.31 27.76
CA ASP A 40 45.85 -8.49 28.78
C ASP A 40 45.88 -6.94 28.90
N SER A 41 44.65 -6.43 29.13
CA SER A 41 44.15 -5.41 30.09
C SER A 41 44.93 -4.10 30.35
N PHE A 42 44.23 -2.95 30.31
CA PHE A 42 44.01 -2.03 31.46
C PHE A 42 43.24 -0.75 31.01
N THR A 43 42.14 -0.49 31.74
CA THR A 43 41.32 0.72 32.06
C THR A 43 41.50 2.13 31.41
N PRO A 44 40.44 2.97 31.49
CA PRO A 44 40.25 4.18 30.68
C PRO A 44 40.81 5.47 31.32
N LEU A 45 41.07 6.48 30.48
CA LEU A 45 41.52 7.82 30.89
C LEU A 45 40.39 8.85 30.75
N THR A 46 40.14 9.54 31.86
CA THR A 46 39.18 10.63 32.07
C THR A 46 39.86 12.02 31.94
N ILE A 47 39.17 12.93 31.22
CA ILE A 47 38.95 14.41 31.38
C ILE A 47 40.18 15.34 31.60
N PRO A 48 40.19 16.57 31.03
CA PRO A 48 39.65 17.71 31.79
C PRO A 48 38.82 18.74 30.99
N SER A 49 38.03 19.46 31.77
CA SER A 49 37.02 20.49 31.55
C SER A 49 37.55 21.92 31.31
N SER A 50 36.81 22.68 30.49
CA SER A 50 36.41 24.12 30.61
C SER A 50 37.52 25.22 30.63
N PRO A 51 37.25 26.48 30.19
CA PRO A 51 36.34 27.42 30.87
C PRO A 51 35.45 28.33 29.99
N CYS A 52 34.40 28.82 30.64
CA CYS A 52 33.52 29.93 30.25
C CYS A 52 34.25 31.25 29.97
N LEU A 53 33.64 32.10 29.14
CA LEU A 53 33.67 33.55 29.32
C LEU A 53 32.34 34.20 28.92
N VAL A 54 31.96 35.17 29.74
CA VAL A 54 30.69 35.88 29.88
C VAL A 54 30.82 37.30 29.29
N ALA A 55 29.65 37.93 29.02
CA ALA A 55 29.35 39.38 28.93
C ALA A 55 29.06 39.89 27.50
N ARG A 56 28.08 40.78 27.22
CA ARG A 56 27.09 41.55 28.01
C ARG A 56 26.07 42.19 27.04
N ASN A 57 24.90 42.53 27.58
CA ASN A 57 23.79 43.35 27.06
C ASN A 57 24.15 44.61 26.25
N THR A 58 23.26 45.02 25.33
CA THR A 58 22.55 46.33 25.35
C THR A 58 21.29 46.34 24.45
N ASN A 59 20.20 46.88 24.99
CA ASN A 59 18.94 47.28 24.33
C ASN A 59 19.11 48.50 23.40
N ALA A 60 18.33 48.60 22.32
CA ALA A 60 17.71 49.86 21.85
C ALA A 60 16.63 49.63 20.77
N ASN A 61 15.50 50.33 20.92
CA ASN A 61 14.34 50.46 20.03
C ASN A 61 14.66 51.14 18.68
N CYS A 62 13.95 50.81 17.58
CA CYS A 62 13.28 51.81 16.71
C CYS A 62 12.42 51.23 15.55
N VAL A 63 11.10 51.49 15.62
CA VAL A 63 10.15 52.03 14.62
C VAL A 63 10.11 51.53 13.14
N LYS A 64 8.92 51.01 12.80
CA LYS A 64 8.16 50.94 11.52
C LYS A 64 8.69 51.73 10.30
N ARG A 65 8.69 51.07 9.13
CA ARG A 65 8.25 51.66 7.83
C ARG A 65 7.58 50.63 6.91
N LYS A 66 6.45 51.05 6.32
CA LYS A 66 5.73 50.43 5.20
C LYS A 66 6.54 50.55 3.91
N ASN A 67 6.35 49.63 2.96
CA ASN A 67 6.32 49.95 1.52
C ASN A 67 5.58 48.86 0.72
N THR A 68 4.49 49.28 0.11
CA THR A 68 3.77 48.69 -1.03
C THR A 68 4.51 48.98 -2.33
N LEU A 69 4.48 48.05 -3.30
CA LEU A 69 4.95 48.26 -4.66
C LEU A 69 3.87 47.83 -5.66
N SER A 70 3.58 48.72 -6.60
CA SER A 70 2.63 48.64 -7.71
C SER A 70 3.37 48.72 -9.04
N LEU A 71 2.86 48.04 -10.08
CA LEU A 71 3.20 48.19 -11.51
C LEU A 71 1.88 47.98 -12.31
N LEU A 72 1.25 49.01 -12.88
CA LEU A 72 1.39 49.63 -14.22
C LEU A 72 0.63 48.89 -15.37
N PRO A 73 -0.31 49.56 -16.09
CA PRO A 73 -1.01 49.02 -17.27
C PRO A 73 -0.59 49.69 -18.60
N VAL A 74 -0.84 49.03 -19.75
CA VAL A 74 -0.63 49.59 -21.11
C VAL A 74 -1.80 49.27 -22.08
N LEU A 75 -2.45 50.35 -22.54
CA LEU A 75 -3.14 50.72 -23.81
C LEU A 75 -3.62 49.71 -24.91
N ILE A 76 -4.95 49.65 -25.14
CA ILE A 76 -5.83 50.02 -26.31
C ILE A 76 -5.18 50.10 -27.73
N PRO A 77 -5.76 49.56 -28.87
CA PRO A 77 -6.97 50.12 -29.53
C PRO A 77 -7.95 49.24 -30.36
N LEU A 78 -9.01 49.94 -30.78
CA LEU A 78 -10.30 49.65 -31.43
C LEU A 78 -10.30 49.18 -32.90
N CYS A 79 -11.53 48.80 -33.35
CA CYS A 79 -12.14 48.85 -34.71
C CYS A 79 -12.39 47.46 -35.33
N GLY A 80 -13.51 47.09 -35.95
CA GLY A 80 -14.74 47.76 -36.35
C GLY A 80 -15.35 47.05 -37.59
N HIS A 81 -16.67 46.83 -37.59
CA HIS A 81 -17.58 46.58 -38.74
C HIS A 81 -17.62 45.20 -39.44
N LYS A 82 -18.78 44.53 -39.38
CA LYS A 82 -19.85 44.65 -40.41
C LYS A 82 -21.17 44.02 -39.97
N CYS A 83 -22.24 44.67 -40.42
CA CYS A 83 -23.66 44.46 -40.16
C CYS A 83 -24.29 43.59 -41.27
N ASN A 84 -25.24 42.70 -40.94
CA ASN A 84 -26.50 42.58 -41.71
C ASN A 84 -27.57 41.73 -40.99
N ILE A 85 -28.56 42.45 -40.41
CA ILE A 85 -30.02 42.31 -40.55
C ILE A 85 -30.62 40.90 -40.79
N GLN A 86 -31.45 40.41 -39.86
CA GLN A 86 -32.91 40.31 -40.03
C GLN A 86 -33.62 40.00 -38.70
N ARG A 87 -34.65 40.79 -38.40
CA ARG A 87 -35.61 40.61 -37.29
C ARG A 87 -36.58 39.48 -37.64
N ASN A 88 -36.95 38.66 -36.66
CA ASN A 88 -38.35 38.34 -36.36
C ASN A 88 -38.48 37.67 -34.98
N SER A 89 -39.68 37.78 -34.44
CA SER A 89 -40.07 37.83 -33.02
C SER A 89 -40.63 36.52 -32.44
N ALA A 90 -40.23 36.22 -31.19
CA ALA A 90 -40.90 35.47 -30.08
C ALA A 90 -41.21 33.96 -30.24
N PRO A 91 -41.41 33.17 -29.15
CA PRO A 91 -41.06 33.37 -27.72
C PRO A 91 -40.03 32.34 -27.18
N ASN A 92 -39.42 32.66 -26.04
CA ASN A 92 -38.53 31.77 -25.29
C ASN A 92 -39.33 30.74 -24.48
N ASP A 93 -39.09 29.45 -24.72
CA ASP A 93 -39.36 28.36 -23.78
C ASP A 93 -38.01 27.75 -23.38
N ASP A 94 -37.48 28.20 -22.25
CA ASP A 94 -36.40 27.54 -21.52
C ASP A 94 -36.90 27.35 -20.07
N THR A 95 -37.74 26.33 -19.88
CA THR A 95 -38.11 25.86 -18.54
C THR A 95 -37.01 24.93 -18.04
N THR A 96 -35.97 25.54 -17.47
CA THR A 96 -35.03 24.84 -16.60
C THR A 96 -35.76 24.58 -15.28
N ILE A 97 -36.21 23.34 -15.05
CA ILE A 97 -36.74 22.93 -13.75
C ILE A 97 -35.54 22.80 -12.80
N THR A 98 -35.20 23.90 -12.11
CA THR A 98 -34.38 23.86 -10.90
C THR A 98 -35.30 23.47 -9.74
N SER A 99 -35.36 22.18 -9.42
CA SER A 99 -35.97 21.73 -8.17
C SER A 99 -35.02 22.07 -7.02
N THR A 100 -35.20 23.23 -6.41
CA THR A 100 -34.56 23.60 -5.15
C THR A 100 -35.09 22.70 -4.05
N ILE A 101 -34.29 21.72 -3.65
CA ILE A 101 -34.57 20.91 -2.45
C ILE A 101 -34.45 21.84 -1.25
N SER A 102 -35.53 21.94 -0.46
CA SER A 102 -35.57 22.77 0.75
C SER A 102 -34.52 22.32 1.76
N PRO A 103 -33.84 23.23 2.51
CA PRO A 103 -32.87 22.87 3.55
C PRO A 103 -33.43 21.91 4.62
N THR A 104 -34.75 21.84 4.76
CA THR A 104 -35.45 20.91 5.65
C THR A 104 -35.41 19.48 5.14
N VAL A 105 -35.46 19.27 3.82
CA VAL A 105 -35.37 17.93 3.19
C VAL A 105 -33.93 17.41 3.26
N VAL A 106 -32.93 18.29 3.13
CA VAL A 106 -31.52 17.92 3.36
C VAL A 106 -31.29 17.49 4.82
N LYS A 107 -31.90 18.18 5.78
CA LYS A 107 -31.88 17.79 7.20
C LYS A 107 -32.71 16.53 7.53
N GLU A 108 -33.70 16.20 6.72
CA GLU A 108 -34.45 14.93 6.82
C GLU A 108 -33.70 13.77 6.15
N MET A 109 -32.89 14.03 5.12
CA MET A 109 -31.97 13.05 4.50
C MET A 109 -30.70 12.81 5.35
N GLU A 110 -30.17 13.83 6.03
CA GLU A 110 -29.13 13.68 7.07
C GLU A 110 -29.65 12.92 8.32
N LYS A 111 -30.97 12.71 8.39
CA LYS A 111 -31.67 11.89 9.38
C LYS A 111 -32.03 10.49 8.88
N GLU A 112 -31.53 10.06 7.71
CA GLU A 112 -31.33 8.63 7.50
C GLU A 112 -30.33 8.17 8.55
N THR A 113 -30.88 7.50 9.55
CA THR A 113 -30.21 7.00 10.74
C THR A 113 -28.99 6.23 10.26
N LYS A 114 -27.77 6.61 10.68
CA LYS A 114 -26.57 5.78 10.48
C LYS A 114 -26.94 4.38 10.96
N THR A 115 -27.24 3.50 10.01
CA THR A 115 -27.74 2.17 10.31
C THR A 115 -26.57 1.40 10.88
N ASN A 116 -26.81 0.72 12.00
CA ASN A 116 -25.81 -0.17 12.58
C ASN A 116 -25.59 -1.34 11.62
N GLN A 117 -24.54 -1.26 10.81
CA GLN A 117 -24.14 -2.28 9.85
C GLN A 117 -23.45 -3.45 10.57
N LYS A 118 -23.79 -4.68 10.16
CA LYS A 118 -23.07 -5.89 10.58
C LYS A 118 -21.93 -6.15 9.61
N VAL A 119 -20.70 -6.12 10.10
CA VAL A 119 -19.50 -6.18 9.26
C VAL A 119 -18.63 -7.36 9.68
N GLY A 120 -18.49 -8.34 8.78
CA GLY A 120 -17.60 -9.48 8.96
C GLY A 120 -16.18 -9.12 8.50
N ILE A 121 -15.19 -9.29 9.37
CA ILE A 121 -13.78 -9.04 9.10
C ILE A 121 -13.04 -10.38 9.06
N ILE A 122 -12.51 -10.70 7.89
CA ILE A 122 -11.72 -11.90 7.62
C ILE A 122 -10.26 -11.56 7.88
N GLY A 123 -9.71 -12.09 8.97
CA GLY A 123 -8.39 -11.77 9.51
C GLY A 123 -8.43 -11.61 11.02
N ALA A 124 -7.27 -11.67 11.67
CA ALA A 124 -7.13 -11.47 13.12
C ALA A 124 -5.77 -10.87 13.49
N GLY A 125 -5.16 -10.15 12.55
CA GLY A 125 -3.92 -9.40 12.76
C GLY A 125 -4.19 -7.96 13.21
N ALA A 126 -3.11 -7.19 13.36
CA ALA A 126 -3.16 -5.77 13.76
C ALA A 126 -4.15 -4.93 12.93
N ILE A 127 -4.18 -5.12 11.60
CA ILE A 127 -5.08 -4.39 10.70
C ILE A 127 -6.54 -4.78 10.93
N SER A 128 -6.83 -6.06 11.11
CA SER A 128 -8.19 -6.53 11.41
C SER A 128 -8.73 -5.93 12.71
N TYR A 129 -7.89 -5.88 13.75
CA TYR A 129 -8.28 -5.32 15.05
C TYR A 129 -8.47 -3.81 14.99
N ALA A 130 -7.60 -3.10 14.26
CA ALA A 130 -7.76 -1.66 14.02
C ALA A 130 -9.02 -1.35 13.21
N THR A 131 -9.31 -2.13 12.16
CA THR A 131 -10.54 -2.00 11.38
C THR A 131 -11.78 -2.22 12.24
N ALA A 132 -11.79 -3.26 13.09
CA ALA A 132 -12.89 -3.51 14.03
C ALA A 132 -13.09 -2.34 15.01
N ALA A 133 -12.00 -1.78 15.54
CA ALA A 133 -12.04 -0.64 16.44
C ALA A 133 -12.65 0.60 15.77
N ILE A 134 -12.26 0.91 14.53
CA ILE A 134 -12.80 2.06 13.78
C ILE A 134 -14.29 1.87 13.49
N LEU A 135 -14.69 0.67 13.05
CA LEU A 135 -16.10 0.34 12.81
C LEU A 135 -16.94 0.48 14.08
N HIS A 136 -16.44 -0.01 15.22
CA HIS A 136 -17.12 0.12 16.51
C HIS A 136 -17.27 1.59 16.95
N GLU A 137 -16.23 2.41 16.81
CA GLU A 137 -16.28 3.84 17.10
C GLU A 137 -17.36 4.54 16.27
N ASN A 138 -17.47 4.15 14.99
CA ASN A 138 -18.50 4.61 14.04
C ASN A 138 -19.89 3.97 14.23
N LYS A 139 -20.11 3.23 15.33
CA LYS A 139 -21.41 2.63 15.73
C LYS A 139 -21.89 1.51 14.81
N HIS A 140 -20.95 0.76 14.25
CA HIS A 140 -21.20 -0.50 13.55
C HIS A 140 -20.87 -1.71 14.42
N ASP A 141 -21.30 -2.90 14.00
CA ASP A 141 -21.17 -4.17 14.71
C ASP A 141 -20.16 -5.10 14.02
N PRO A 142 -18.85 -5.01 14.37
CA PRO A 142 -17.81 -5.82 13.77
C PRO A 142 -17.79 -7.26 14.31
N MET A 143 -17.65 -8.22 13.41
CA MET A 143 -17.39 -9.64 13.70
C MET A 143 -16.05 -10.07 13.13
N ILE A 144 -15.18 -10.70 13.91
CA ILE A 144 -13.82 -11.07 13.49
C ILE A 144 -13.73 -12.59 13.32
N TRP A 145 -13.05 -13.05 12.26
CA TRP A 145 -12.69 -14.46 12.07
C TRP A 145 -11.21 -14.63 11.76
N SER A 146 -10.55 -15.57 12.46
CA SER A 146 -9.16 -15.95 12.18
C SER A 146 -9.10 -17.19 11.29
N PRO A 147 -8.51 -17.12 10.07
CA PRO A 147 -8.31 -18.30 9.23
C PRO A 147 -7.45 -19.39 9.88
N SER A 148 -6.53 -19.01 10.78
CA SER A 148 -5.68 -19.95 11.50
C SER A 148 -6.30 -20.44 12.82
N GLY A 149 -7.42 -19.86 13.26
CA GLY A 149 -8.00 -20.04 14.59
C GLY A 149 -7.18 -19.44 15.75
N LYS A 150 -5.86 -19.28 15.57
CA LYS A 150 -4.93 -18.81 16.61
C LYS A 150 -5.12 -17.34 16.96
N GLY A 151 -5.46 -16.50 15.99
CA GLY A 151 -5.51 -15.05 16.18
C GLY A 151 -6.61 -14.60 17.15
N THR A 152 -7.70 -15.36 17.23
CA THR A 152 -8.89 -15.03 18.05
C THR A 152 -9.05 -15.94 19.27
N ILE A 153 -8.09 -16.84 19.54
CA ILE A 153 -8.26 -17.89 20.55
C ILE A 153 -8.55 -17.33 21.94
N ASP A 154 -7.82 -16.29 22.37
CA ASP A 154 -8.03 -15.66 23.68
C ASP A 154 -9.36 -14.90 23.75
N LEU A 155 -9.83 -14.34 22.62
CA LEU A 155 -11.13 -13.68 22.52
C LEU A 155 -12.29 -14.69 22.53
N PHE A 156 -12.05 -15.90 22.04
CA PHE A 156 -13.03 -16.99 22.00
C PHE A 156 -13.13 -17.73 23.34
N GLN A 157 -12.00 -18.04 23.97
CA GLN A 157 -11.93 -18.74 25.26
C GLN A 157 -12.56 -17.92 26.40
N SER A 158 -12.47 -16.59 26.33
CA SER A 158 -13.19 -15.68 27.25
C SER A 158 -14.71 -15.76 27.13
N LEU A 159 -15.24 -16.19 25.98
CA LEU A 159 -16.69 -16.30 25.75
C LEU A 159 -17.23 -17.67 26.19
N GLU A 160 -16.46 -18.76 26.03
CA GLU A 160 -16.89 -20.12 26.42
C GLU A 160 -16.88 -20.37 27.94
N GLN A 161 -15.97 -19.74 28.69
CA GLN A 161 -15.86 -19.93 30.16
C GLN A 161 -17.01 -19.28 30.96
N GLN A 162 -17.96 -18.61 30.30
CA GLN A 162 -19.07 -17.88 30.92
C GLN A 162 -20.35 -18.69 31.18
N SER A 163 -20.29 -20.02 31.12
CA SER A 163 -21.28 -20.85 31.82
C SER A 163 -21.01 -20.92 33.35
N SER A 164 -19.94 -20.30 33.85
CA SER A 164 -19.63 -20.19 35.28
C SER A 164 -19.02 -18.84 35.65
N GLN A 165 -19.74 -18.11 36.51
CA GLN A 165 -19.43 -16.80 37.09
C GLN A 165 -17.93 -16.52 37.35
N THR A 166 -17.31 -15.67 36.53
CA THR A 166 -16.16 -14.83 36.96
C THR A 166 -16.19 -13.52 36.17
N GLU A 167 -16.39 -12.41 36.88
CA GLU A 167 -16.31 -11.06 36.32
C GLU A 167 -14.84 -10.73 35.99
N GLY A 168 -14.55 -10.34 34.74
CA GLY A 168 -13.33 -9.57 34.42
C GLY A 168 -12.51 -9.93 33.19
N LYS A 169 -12.91 -10.89 32.34
CA LYS A 169 -12.21 -11.19 31.07
C LYS A 169 -13.18 -11.59 29.98
N ASP A 170 -14.09 -10.70 29.59
CA ASP A 170 -14.85 -10.88 28.35
C ASP A 170 -13.87 -10.77 27.16
N GLY A 171 -14.27 -11.19 25.95
CA GLY A 171 -13.51 -11.04 24.70
C GLY A 171 -13.29 -9.57 24.30
N ILE A 172 -12.71 -8.80 25.21
CA ILE A 172 -12.49 -7.37 25.15
C ILE A 172 -11.22 -7.14 24.37
N LEU A 173 -11.37 -6.44 23.26
CA LEU A 173 -10.26 -5.89 22.52
C LEU A 173 -9.87 -4.55 23.14
N THR A 174 -8.62 -4.46 23.62
CA THR A 174 -8.05 -3.21 24.12
C THR A 174 -7.39 -2.44 22.98
N VAL A 175 -7.84 -1.21 22.75
CA VAL A 175 -7.34 -0.32 21.70
C VAL A 175 -6.52 0.79 22.36
N SER A 176 -5.34 1.07 21.81
CA SER A 176 -4.44 2.14 22.31
C SER A 176 -3.79 2.94 21.17
N GLY A 177 -3.23 4.11 21.49
CA GLY A 177 -2.44 4.94 20.56
C GLY A 177 -3.24 6.10 20.00
N ALA A 178 -3.53 6.11 18.70
CA ALA A 178 -4.35 7.16 18.06
C ALA A 178 -5.81 7.18 18.57
N ARG A 179 -6.21 6.14 19.30
CA ARG A 179 -7.49 5.94 19.99
C ARG A 179 -7.22 5.14 21.25
N ASP A 180 -7.96 5.42 22.33
CA ASP A 180 -7.82 4.69 23.59
C ASP A 180 -9.21 4.31 24.13
N PHE A 181 -9.58 3.03 24.01
CA PHE A 181 -10.83 2.47 24.53
C PHE A 181 -10.81 0.94 24.57
N LYS A 182 -11.88 0.35 25.10
CA LYS A 182 -12.10 -1.10 25.15
C LYS A 182 -13.49 -1.41 24.61
N PHE A 183 -13.62 -2.49 23.86
CA PHE A 183 -14.90 -2.96 23.36
C PHE A 183 -14.87 -4.47 23.11
N THR A 184 -16.05 -5.08 22.97
CA THR A 184 -16.20 -6.52 22.73
C THR A 184 -16.71 -6.76 21.30
N PRO A 185 -15.84 -7.10 20.33
CA PRO A 185 -16.29 -7.51 18.99
C PRO A 185 -16.99 -8.88 19.04
N ARG A 186 -17.85 -9.15 18.06
CA ARG A 186 -18.30 -10.54 17.81
C ARG A 186 -17.13 -11.35 17.27
N ILE A 187 -17.08 -12.64 17.60
CA ILE A 187 -16.06 -13.56 17.09
C ILE A 187 -16.76 -14.72 16.39
N ALA A 188 -16.41 -14.97 15.13
CA ALA A 188 -16.95 -16.10 14.39
C ALA A 188 -16.13 -17.36 14.66
N SER A 189 -16.82 -18.47 14.91
CA SER A 189 -16.21 -19.80 15.09
C SER A 189 -15.66 -20.37 13.77
N ASN A 190 -16.26 -19.99 12.64
CA ASN A 190 -15.88 -20.42 11.31
C ASN A 190 -16.30 -19.39 10.25
N LEU A 191 -15.75 -19.52 9.04
CA LEU A 191 -16.03 -18.59 7.94
C LEU A 191 -17.50 -18.59 7.51
N SER A 192 -18.19 -19.74 7.54
CA SER A 192 -19.62 -19.79 7.18
C SER A 192 -20.48 -18.98 8.13
N GLN A 193 -20.20 -19.04 9.44
CA GLN A 193 -20.88 -18.20 10.42
C GLN A 193 -20.64 -16.71 10.12
N LEU A 194 -19.38 -16.31 9.89
CA LEU A 194 -19.04 -14.92 9.57
C LEU A 194 -19.79 -14.44 8.33
N VAL A 195 -19.83 -15.24 7.27
CA VAL A 195 -20.48 -14.85 6.02
C VAL A 195 -22.00 -14.77 6.18
N ASN A 196 -22.63 -15.69 6.91
CA ASN A 196 -24.09 -15.72 7.05
C ASN A 196 -24.65 -14.61 7.98
N GLU A 197 -23.85 -14.12 8.93
CA GLU A 197 -24.30 -13.14 9.93
C GLU A 197 -24.00 -11.67 9.57
N ASN A 198 -23.42 -11.40 8.40
CA ASN A 198 -22.96 -10.05 8.02
C ASN A 198 -23.24 -9.75 6.55
N ASP A 199 -23.74 -8.54 6.27
CA ASP A 199 -24.01 -8.08 4.89
C ASP A 199 -22.74 -7.58 4.19
N ILE A 200 -21.74 -7.13 4.97
CA ILE A 200 -20.50 -6.56 4.47
C ILE A 200 -19.33 -7.41 4.94
N LEU A 201 -18.43 -7.77 4.03
CA LEU A 201 -17.28 -8.62 4.29
C LEU A 201 -15.99 -7.85 3.98
N ILE A 202 -15.13 -7.65 4.98
CA ILE A 202 -13.83 -6.99 4.83
C ILE A 202 -12.70 -8.00 4.98
N ILE A 203 -11.87 -8.12 3.95
CA ILE A 203 -10.69 -8.97 3.94
C ILE A 203 -9.51 -8.14 4.41
N ALA A 204 -9.02 -8.44 5.61
CA ALA A 204 -7.95 -7.71 6.30
C ALA A 204 -6.77 -8.65 6.60
N LEU A 205 -6.26 -9.28 5.54
CA LEU A 205 -5.18 -10.25 5.56
C LEU A 205 -4.00 -9.78 4.72
N PRO A 206 -2.77 -10.21 5.06
CA PRO A 206 -1.65 -10.14 4.13
C PRO A 206 -1.95 -10.85 2.81
N ALA A 207 -1.34 -10.40 1.72
CA ALA A 207 -1.61 -10.91 0.37
C ALA A 207 -1.37 -12.44 0.22
N ASN A 208 -0.42 -13.00 0.98
CA ASN A 208 -0.16 -14.45 0.98
C ASN A 208 -1.28 -15.32 1.58
N GLY A 209 -2.30 -14.70 2.19
CA GLY A 209 -3.51 -15.39 2.65
C GLY A 209 -4.70 -15.24 1.70
N HIS A 210 -4.59 -14.41 0.66
CA HIS A 210 -5.74 -14.02 -0.18
C HIS A 210 -6.29 -15.19 -0.98
N LEU A 211 -5.45 -15.95 -1.72
CA LEU A 211 -5.91 -17.02 -2.61
C LEU A 211 -6.79 -18.03 -1.85
N LYS A 212 -6.25 -18.58 -0.74
CA LYS A 212 -6.95 -19.55 0.10
C LYS A 212 -8.29 -19.01 0.60
N VAL A 213 -8.30 -17.79 1.12
CA VAL A 213 -9.54 -17.19 1.67
C VAL A 213 -10.55 -16.91 0.57
N PHE A 214 -10.12 -16.42 -0.60
CA PHE A 214 -11.01 -16.21 -1.73
C PHE A 214 -11.70 -17.50 -2.16
N GLN A 215 -10.95 -18.61 -2.25
CA GLN A 215 -11.48 -19.92 -2.60
C GLN A 215 -12.44 -20.48 -1.54
N GLU A 216 -12.14 -20.29 -0.24
CA GLU A 216 -13.01 -20.76 0.85
C GLU A 216 -14.27 -19.91 1.01
N MET A 217 -14.19 -18.59 0.80
CA MET A 217 -15.33 -17.69 0.96
C MET A 217 -16.25 -17.69 -0.24
N ALA A 218 -15.71 -17.85 -1.46
CA ALA A 218 -16.49 -17.72 -2.68
C ALA A 218 -17.73 -18.63 -2.68
N PRO A 219 -17.69 -19.91 -2.26
CA PRO A 219 -18.88 -20.77 -2.17
C PRO A 219 -19.94 -20.34 -1.16
N LEU A 220 -19.58 -19.52 -0.17
CA LEU A 220 -20.44 -19.09 0.94
C LEU A 220 -21.12 -17.74 0.67
N VAL A 221 -20.50 -16.91 -0.16
CA VAL A 221 -21.00 -15.58 -0.50
C VAL A 221 -22.37 -15.68 -1.20
N LEU A 222 -23.26 -14.73 -0.88
CA LEU A 222 -24.61 -14.54 -1.40
C LEU A 222 -24.71 -13.22 -2.18
N SER A 223 -25.72 -13.07 -3.04
CA SER A 223 -25.86 -11.94 -3.99
C SER A 223 -26.03 -10.55 -3.33
N HIS A 224 -26.41 -10.51 -2.05
CA HIS A 224 -26.62 -9.24 -1.32
C HIS A 224 -25.33 -8.70 -0.67
N HIS A 225 -24.27 -9.52 -0.59
CA HIS A 225 -23.05 -9.09 0.09
C HIS A 225 -22.34 -7.97 -0.65
N VAL A 226 -21.57 -7.17 0.09
CA VAL A 226 -20.54 -6.28 -0.46
C VAL A 226 -19.20 -6.67 0.12
N ILE A 227 -18.19 -6.88 -0.73
CA ILE A 227 -16.87 -7.34 -0.30
C ILE A 227 -15.87 -6.20 -0.41
N ILE A 228 -15.06 -5.99 0.62
CA ILE A 228 -13.98 -5.00 0.66
C ILE A 228 -12.65 -5.73 0.82
N ILE A 229 -11.68 -5.46 -0.06
CA ILE A 229 -10.31 -5.95 0.07
C ILE A 229 -9.45 -4.82 0.63
N SER A 230 -9.04 -4.95 1.89
CA SER A 230 -8.18 -3.98 2.57
C SER A 230 -6.73 -4.20 2.18
N SER A 231 -6.13 -3.22 1.48
CA SER A 231 -4.80 -3.36 0.87
C SER A 231 -4.72 -4.43 -0.23
N HIS A 232 -5.51 -4.24 -1.27
CA HIS A 232 -5.52 -5.06 -2.47
C HIS A 232 -4.11 -5.17 -3.10
N SER A 233 -3.72 -6.39 -3.46
CA SER A 233 -2.44 -6.72 -4.10
C SER A 233 -2.64 -7.78 -5.18
N SER A 234 -1.70 -7.88 -6.13
CA SER A 234 -1.67 -8.94 -7.16
C SER A 234 -2.97 -9.17 -7.92
N LEU A 235 -3.75 -8.11 -8.19
CA LEU A 235 -5.05 -8.21 -8.87
C LEU A 235 -6.02 -9.20 -8.19
N GLY A 236 -5.87 -9.44 -6.89
CA GLY A 236 -6.68 -10.41 -6.15
C GLY A 236 -8.19 -10.16 -6.21
N GLY A 237 -8.59 -8.89 -6.34
CA GLY A 237 -9.99 -8.53 -6.55
C GLY A 237 -10.55 -9.11 -7.85
N LEU A 238 -9.73 -9.16 -8.92
CA LEU A 238 -10.14 -9.76 -10.19
C LEU A 238 -10.30 -11.28 -10.05
N TYR A 239 -9.38 -11.94 -9.35
CA TYR A 239 -9.50 -13.39 -9.10
C TYR A 239 -10.75 -13.73 -8.30
N LEU A 240 -11.02 -13.01 -7.21
CA LEU A 240 -12.24 -13.19 -6.43
C LEU A 240 -13.49 -12.88 -7.28
N SER A 241 -13.44 -11.83 -8.11
CA SER A 241 -14.56 -11.51 -9.01
C SER A 241 -14.85 -12.64 -10.00
N GLN A 242 -13.82 -13.30 -10.53
CA GLN A 242 -13.99 -14.46 -11.39
C GLN A 242 -14.69 -15.62 -10.67
N LEU A 243 -14.24 -15.96 -9.45
CA LEU A 243 -14.89 -17.01 -8.65
C LEU A 243 -16.38 -16.72 -8.38
N LEU A 244 -16.76 -15.45 -8.26
CA LEU A 244 -18.14 -15.04 -8.07
C LEU A 244 -18.93 -15.07 -9.39
N HIS A 245 -18.34 -14.64 -10.51
CA HIS A 245 -18.97 -14.75 -11.83
C HIS A 245 -19.23 -16.20 -12.26
N ASP A 246 -18.42 -17.15 -11.80
CA ASP A 246 -18.67 -18.58 -12.05
C ASP A 246 -19.89 -19.13 -11.28
N ARG A 247 -20.35 -18.41 -10.24
CA ARG A 247 -21.46 -18.83 -9.37
C ARG A 247 -22.77 -18.08 -9.61
N PHE A 248 -22.70 -16.84 -10.07
CA PHE A 248 -23.86 -15.94 -10.13
C PHE A 248 -24.20 -15.54 -11.57
N ASP A 249 -25.50 -15.34 -11.81
CA ASP A 249 -25.95 -14.58 -12.98
C ASP A 249 -25.33 -13.18 -12.94
N LYS A 250 -24.97 -12.63 -14.10
CA LYS A 250 -24.25 -11.35 -14.22
C LYS A 250 -24.80 -10.20 -13.37
N GLU A 251 -26.12 -10.06 -13.29
CA GLU A 251 -26.78 -8.98 -12.54
C GLU A 251 -26.82 -9.19 -11.01
N LYS A 252 -26.42 -10.37 -10.53
CA LYS A 252 -26.46 -10.77 -9.12
C LYS A 252 -25.07 -10.97 -8.50
N VAL A 253 -24.01 -10.71 -9.27
CA VAL A 253 -22.63 -10.84 -8.79
C VAL A 253 -22.39 -9.77 -7.72
N PRO A 254 -22.02 -10.16 -6.48
CA PRO A 254 -21.67 -9.23 -5.42
C PRO A 254 -20.53 -8.29 -5.82
N PRO A 255 -20.65 -6.98 -5.58
CA PRO A 255 -19.59 -6.03 -5.89
C PRO A 255 -18.40 -6.21 -4.95
N ILE A 256 -17.20 -5.96 -5.49
CA ILE A 256 -15.94 -5.92 -4.73
C ILE A 256 -15.41 -4.49 -4.73
N ILE A 257 -15.04 -3.98 -3.56
CA ILE A 257 -14.34 -2.71 -3.36
C ILE A 257 -12.88 -3.02 -3.04
N ALA A 258 -11.96 -2.59 -3.89
CA ALA A 258 -10.53 -2.81 -3.71
C ALA A 258 -9.85 -1.51 -3.23
N TRP A 259 -9.25 -1.54 -2.05
CA TRP A 259 -8.50 -0.41 -1.51
C TRP A 259 -7.02 -0.55 -1.81
N GLY A 260 -6.35 0.55 -2.17
CA GLY A 260 -4.90 0.58 -2.36
C GLY A 260 -4.08 0.53 -1.07
N THR A 261 -4.73 0.62 0.09
CA THR A 261 -4.08 0.57 1.40
C THR A 261 -5.06 0.14 2.49
N THR A 262 -4.57 0.05 3.73
CA THR A 262 -5.36 -0.27 4.92
C THR A 262 -6.00 0.98 5.53
N ALA A 263 -7.09 0.83 6.30
CA ALA A 263 -7.73 1.97 6.97
C ALA A 263 -6.86 2.62 8.06
N ALA A 264 -5.93 1.86 8.62
CA ALA A 264 -5.00 2.31 9.64
C ALA A 264 -3.66 1.58 9.54
N THR A 265 -2.63 2.16 10.17
CA THR A 265 -1.43 1.43 10.57
C THR A 265 -1.58 1.02 12.03
N ALA A 266 -1.17 -0.20 12.34
CA ALA A 266 -1.34 -0.74 13.69
C ALA A 266 -0.28 -1.79 14.00
N ARG A 267 -0.05 -1.97 15.31
CA ARG A 267 0.77 -3.06 15.87
C ARG A 267 -0.11 -3.87 16.80
N GLN A 268 -0.06 -5.19 16.66
CA GLN A 268 -0.76 -6.09 17.56
C GLN A 268 0.16 -6.37 18.75
N SER A 269 -0.22 -5.88 19.93
CA SER A 269 0.58 -6.04 21.14
C SER A 269 0.27 -7.36 21.86
N SER A 270 -0.93 -7.92 21.65
CA SER A 270 -1.34 -9.24 22.11
C SER A 270 -2.52 -9.77 21.28
N LEU A 271 -2.98 -11.00 21.56
CA LEU A 271 -4.18 -11.56 20.92
C LEU A 271 -5.49 -10.84 21.32
N THR A 272 -5.43 -9.93 22.30
CA THR A 272 -6.56 -9.14 22.81
C THR A 272 -6.28 -7.64 22.83
N SER A 273 -5.20 -7.18 22.19
CA SER A 273 -4.85 -5.76 22.15
C SER A 273 -4.22 -5.31 20.84
N VAL A 274 -4.54 -4.08 20.46
CA VAL A 274 -4.00 -3.41 19.28
C VAL A 274 -3.60 -1.98 19.63
N GLN A 275 -2.44 -1.57 19.14
CA GLN A 275 -2.03 -0.17 19.12
C GLN A 275 -2.27 0.38 17.71
N ILE A 276 -3.21 1.30 17.56
CA ILE A 276 -3.43 2.05 16.32
C ILE A 276 -2.39 3.15 16.27
N CYS A 277 -1.46 3.06 15.33
CA CYS A 277 -0.42 4.07 15.15
C CYS A 277 -0.97 5.29 14.41
N THR A 278 -1.74 5.06 13.34
CA THR A 278 -2.33 6.14 12.54
C THR A 278 -3.63 5.66 11.90
N VAL A 279 -4.68 6.48 11.94
CA VAL A 279 -5.88 6.31 11.11
C VAL A 279 -5.68 7.12 9.84
N ARG A 280 -5.87 6.49 8.66
CA ARG A 280 -5.60 7.17 7.39
C ARG A 280 -6.68 8.20 7.08
N SER A 281 -6.23 9.39 6.69
CA SER A 281 -7.10 10.48 6.22
C SER A 281 -7.49 10.35 4.75
N LYS A 282 -6.76 9.54 3.96
CA LYS A 282 -7.05 9.26 2.55
C LYS A 282 -6.79 7.80 2.20
N ILE A 283 -7.73 7.18 1.47
CA ILE A 283 -7.68 5.81 0.98
C ILE A 283 -8.18 5.80 -0.46
N ASP A 284 -7.29 5.41 -1.37
CA ASP A 284 -7.66 5.24 -2.77
C ASP A 284 -8.44 3.92 -2.93
N LEU A 285 -9.57 3.94 -3.64
CA LEU A 285 -10.38 2.76 -3.93
C LEU A 285 -10.78 2.66 -5.40
N CYS A 286 -11.09 1.45 -5.84
CA CYS A 286 -11.90 1.20 -7.04
C CYS A 286 -12.89 0.07 -6.74
N THR A 287 -13.74 -0.26 -7.72
CA THR A 287 -14.72 -1.34 -7.55
C THR A 287 -14.77 -2.24 -8.78
N LEU A 288 -15.25 -3.47 -8.58
CA LEU A 288 -15.55 -4.46 -9.61
C LEU A 288 -17.03 -4.85 -9.45
N PRO A 289 -17.91 -4.48 -10.40
CA PRO A 289 -17.67 -3.62 -11.56
C PRO A 289 -17.45 -2.14 -11.17
N GLN A 290 -16.69 -1.38 -11.97
CA GLN A 290 -16.29 0.00 -11.70
C GLN A 290 -17.48 0.95 -11.50
N SER A 291 -18.61 0.69 -12.16
CA SER A 291 -19.84 1.49 -12.01
C SER A 291 -20.40 1.49 -10.59
N TYR A 292 -20.00 0.53 -9.74
CA TYR A 292 -20.41 0.49 -8.34
C TYR A 292 -19.76 1.61 -7.52
N ALA A 293 -18.53 2.03 -7.84
CA ALA A 293 -17.76 3.03 -7.07
C ALA A 293 -18.48 4.38 -7.03
N SER A 294 -18.83 4.90 -8.21
CA SER A 294 -19.46 6.20 -8.40
C SER A 294 -20.88 6.28 -7.84
N THR A 295 -21.56 5.13 -7.71
CA THR A 295 -22.97 5.09 -7.27
C THR A 295 -23.11 4.70 -5.79
N HIS A 296 -22.29 3.77 -5.29
CA HIS A 296 -22.51 3.15 -3.97
C HIS A 296 -21.22 2.94 -3.17
N GLY A 297 -20.09 2.62 -3.82
CA GLY A 297 -18.85 2.18 -3.14
C GLY A 297 -18.26 3.24 -2.19
N ILE A 298 -18.18 4.49 -2.64
CA ILE A 298 -17.71 5.60 -1.79
C ILE A 298 -18.67 5.82 -0.63
N ALA A 299 -19.99 5.90 -0.89
CA ALA A 299 -21.00 6.15 0.13
C ALA A 299 -20.98 5.07 1.22
N LEU A 300 -20.86 3.79 0.85
CA LEU A 300 -20.73 2.69 1.79
C LEU A 300 -19.47 2.84 2.66
N CYS A 301 -18.32 3.10 2.04
CA CYS A 301 -17.07 3.27 2.78
C CYS A 301 -17.12 4.49 3.72
N THR A 302 -17.68 5.61 3.26
CA THR A 302 -17.88 6.82 4.08
C THR A 302 -18.86 6.57 5.23
N ASN A 303 -19.91 5.76 5.04
CA ASN A 303 -20.79 5.36 6.15
C ASN A 303 -20.00 4.57 7.21
N LEU A 304 -19.22 3.57 6.77
CA LEU A 304 -18.46 2.67 7.64
C LEU A 304 -17.31 3.34 8.40
N PHE A 305 -16.59 4.25 7.75
CA PHE A 305 -15.33 4.80 8.27
C PHE A 305 -15.38 6.31 8.54
N GLY A 306 -16.47 6.98 8.14
CA GLY A 306 -16.67 8.41 8.36
C GLY A 306 -15.93 9.31 7.37
N THR A 307 -15.79 10.57 7.76
CA THR A 307 -15.00 11.61 7.07
C THR A 307 -13.79 12.00 7.92
N THR A 308 -12.81 12.66 7.30
CA THR A 308 -11.67 13.26 8.01
C THR A 308 -11.82 14.78 8.06
N LYS A 309 -10.95 15.46 8.81
CA LYS A 309 -10.80 16.92 8.75
C LYS A 309 -9.48 17.29 8.10
N ASN A 310 -9.51 18.29 7.21
CA ASN A 310 -8.30 18.84 6.61
C ASN A 310 -7.59 19.81 7.58
N SER A 311 -6.46 20.39 7.15
CA SER A 311 -5.69 21.36 7.96
C SER A 311 -6.48 22.63 8.34
N LYS A 312 -7.56 22.93 7.62
CA LYS A 312 -8.49 24.04 7.89
C LYS A 312 -9.70 23.64 8.75
N GLN A 313 -9.72 22.41 9.29
CA GLN A 313 -10.82 21.86 10.07
C GLN A 313 -12.13 21.65 9.29
N GLU A 314 -12.07 21.64 7.96
CA GLU A 314 -13.21 21.35 7.10
C GLU A 314 -13.33 19.83 6.89
N GLU A 315 -14.55 19.32 6.78
CA GLU A 315 -14.79 17.91 6.48
C GLU A 315 -14.28 17.57 5.08
N GLU A 316 -13.61 16.43 4.97
CA GLU A 316 -13.06 15.91 3.73
C GLU A 316 -13.29 14.41 3.65
N GLU A 317 -13.57 13.92 2.44
CA GLU A 317 -13.75 12.50 2.18
C GLU A 317 -12.47 11.72 2.43
N ILE A 318 -12.57 10.59 3.13
CA ILE A 318 -11.47 9.64 3.31
C ILE A 318 -11.22 8.87 2.01
N PHE A 319 -12.28 8.45 1.32
CA PHE A 319 -12.17 7.57 0.17
C PHE A 319 -12.11 8.35 -1.14
N VAL A 320 -11.19 7.97 -2.01
CA VAL A 320 -10.99 8.60 -3.32
C VAL A 320 -11.06 7.54 -4.40
N GLU A 321 -11.98 7.69 -5.33
CA GLU A 321 -12.07 6.77 -6.48
C GLU A 321 -10.85 6.91 -7.39
N ARG A 322 -10.33 5.77 -7.83
CA ARG A 322 -9.32 5.63 -8.88
C ARG A 322 -9.90 4.92 -10.08
N ASN A 323 -9.33 5.24 -11.24
CA ASN A 323 -9.80 4.75 -12.52
C ASN A 323 -9.37 3.30 -12.76
N GLY A 324 -10.11 2.35 -12.20
CA GLY A 324 -9.91 0.91 -12.39
C GLY A 324 -8.87 0.26 -11.46
N LEU A 325 -8.85 -1.08 -11.47
CA LEU A 325 -8.01 -1.89 -10.58
C LEU A 325 -6.51 -1.75 -10.86
N LEU A 326 -6.13 -1.48 -12.11
CA LEU A 326 -4.74 -1.20 -12.47
C LEU A 326 -4.23 0.07 -11.79
N ALA A 327 -5.03 1.13 -11.74
CA ALA A 327 -4.65 2.37 -11.05
C ALA A 327 -4.44 2.14 -9.54
N ILE A 328 -5.26 1.28 -8.91
CA ILE A 328 -5.07 0.89 -7.50
C ILE A 328 -3.77 0.09 -7.32
N SER A 329 -3.55 -0.92 -8.16
CA SER A 329 -2.40 -1.82 -8.02
C SER A 329 -1.08 -1.10 -8.27
N LEU A 330 -1.02 -0.26 -9.30
CA LEU A 330 0.18 0.51 -9.66
C LEU A 330 0.41 1.72 -8.74
N SER A 331 -0.57 2.14 -7.93
CA SER A 331 -0.38 3.18 -6.91
C SER A 331 0.32 2.67 -5.64
N ASN A 332 0.51 1.36 -5.50
CA ASN A 332 1.18 0.78 -4.34
C ASN A 332 2.71 1.00 -4.42
N LEU A 333 3.19 1.98 -3.66
CA LEU A 333 4.61 2.30 -3.53
C LEU A 333 5.33 1.49 -2.43
N ASN A 334 4.58 0.77 -1.59
CA ASN A 334 5.18 0.06 -0.46
C ASN A 334 6.17 -1.00 -0.93
N ALA A 335 5.82 -1.79 -1.95
CA ALA A 335 6.64 -2.91 -2.37
C ALA A 335 8.04 -2.49 -2.82
N GLN A 336 8.14 -1.51 -3.73
CA GLN A 336 9.43 -1.00 -4.19
C GLN A 336 10.22 -0.27 -3.08
N ASN A 337 9.52 0.44 -2.18
CA ASN A 337 10.16 1.15 -1.08
C ASN A 337 10.75 0.17 -0.08
N HIS A 338 9.98 -0.85 0.29
CA HIS A 338 10.41 -1.91 1.19
C HIS A 338 11.54 -2.74 0.60
N LEU A 339 11.55 -3.00 -0.72
CA LEU A 339 12.68 -3.61 -1.42
C LEU A 339 13.98 -2.83 -1.20
N GLY A 340 13.98 -1.53 -1.52
CA GLY A 340 15.19 -0.70 -1.39
C GLY A 340 15.65 -0.56 0.06
N ILE A 341 14.70 -0.45 1.00
CA ILE A 341 14.98 -0.40 2.44
C ILE A 341 15.62 -1.72 2.91
N ALA A 342 15.05 -2.87 2.54
CA ALA A 342 15.53 -4.18 2.94
C ALA A 342 16.91 -4.49 2.34
N LEU A 343 17.12 -4.21 1.04
CA LEU A 343 18.42 -4.37 0.39
C LEU A 343 19.52 -3.52 1.06
N GLY A 344 19.21 -2.27 1.39
CA GLY A 344 20.17 -1.36 2.01
C GLY A 344 20.46 -1.65 3.49
N ASN A 345 19.61 -2.42 4.17
CA ASN A 345 19.64 -2.57 5.63
C ASN A 345 19.51 -4.02 6.13
N MET A 346 19.71 -5.03 5.27
CA MET A 346 19.53 -6.45 5.63
C MET A 346 20.26 -6.86 6.89
N SER A 347 21.53 -6.46 7.04
CA SER A 347 22.31 -6.81 8.23
C SER A 347 21.72 -6.24 9.52
N ARG A 348 21.10 -5.06 9.48
CA ARG A 348 20.41 -4.47 10.65
C ARG A 348 19.17 -5.26 11.03
N MET A 349 18.43 -5.71 10.00
CA MET A 349 17.25 -6.57 10.17
C MET A 349 17.65 -7.90 10.81
N GLU A 350 18.68 -8.59 10.30
CA GLU A 350 19.17 -9.86 10.85
C GLU A 350 19.75 -9.73 12.26
N ARG A 351 20.39 -8.61 12.57
CA ARG A 351 20.97 -8.34 13.88
C ARG A 351 19.96 -7.88 14.92
N GLY A 352 18.71 -7.68 14.53
CA GLY A 352 17.65 -7.19 15.42
C GLY A 352 17.91 -5.79 15.97
N GLU A 353 18.58 -4.94 15.19
CA GLU A 353 18.89 -3.58 15.63
C GLU A 353 17.61 -2.75 15.78
N SER A 354 17.62 -1.80 16.72
CA SER A 354 16.64 -0.71 16.72
C SER A 354 17.22 0.45 15.92
N TRP A 355 16.61 0.76 14.77
CA TRP A 355 17.15 1.75 13.83
C TRP A 355 16.03 2.59 13.19
N SER A 356 16.35 3.86 12.93
CA SER A 356 15.51 4.80 12.21
C SER A 356 15.39 4.40 10.74
N GLN A 357 14.18 4.11 10.25
CA GLN A 357 13.98 3.78 8.85
C GLN A 357 14.27 4.98 7.96
N MET A 358 13.79 6.16 8.35
CA MET A 358 13.86 7.36 7.53
C MET A 358 15.30 7.86 7.41
N LEU A 359 16.06 7.92 8.52
CA LEU A 359 17.48 8.30 8.47
C LEU A 359 18.36 7.29 7.73
N ASN A 360 17.92 6.03 7.62
CA ASN A 360 18.64 5.01 6.85
C ASN A 360 18.19 4.93 5.38
N ILE A 361 17.29 5.79 4.92
CA ILE A 361 17.13 6.10 3.49
C ILE A 361 18.19 7.13 3.11
N THR A 362 19.44 6.67 3.08
CA THR A 362 20.63 7.47 2.72
C THR A 362 20.64 7.84 1.24
N PRO A 363 21.50 8.77 0.76
CA PRO A 363 21.43 9.27 -0.61
C PRO A 363 21.50 8.21 -1.72
N ASN A 364 22.26 7.12 -1.53
CA ASN A 364 22.30 6.01 -2.49
C ASN A 364 21.00 5.19 -2.47
N ILE A 365 20.43 4.94 -1.29
CA ILE A 365 19.17 4.21 -1.14
C ILE A 365 18.03 5.07 -1.70
N GLY A 366 18.01 6.38 -1.42
CA GLY A 366 17.05 7.32 -2.00
C GLY A 366 17.07 7.29 -3.54
N ARG A 367 18.25 7.33 -4.17
CA ARG A 367 18.38 7.18 -5.63
C ARG A 367 17.84 5.85 -6.14
N LEU A 368 18.10 4.74 -5.44
CA LEU A 368 17.54 3.44 -5.81
C LEU A 368 15.99 3.47 -5.77
N LEU A 369 15.40 4.07 -4.73
CA LEU A 369 13.95 4.21 -4.62
C LEU A 369 13.36 5.08 -5.73
N GLU A 370 14.05 6.16 -6.08
CA GLU A 370 13.66 7.05 -7.18
C GLU A 370 13.70 6.33 -8.54
N GLU A 371 14.73 5.54 -8.82
CA GLU A 371 14.86 4.78 -10.07
C GLU A 371 13.86 3.61 -10.16
N LEU A 372 13.60 2.91 -9.04
CA LEU A 372 12.49 1.94 -8.97
C LEU A 372 11.17 2.63 -9.31
N ASP A 373 10.93 3.83 -8.76
CA ASP A 373 9.72 4.58 -9.09
C ASP A 373 9.62 4.94 -10.57
N GLN A 374 10.74 5.28 -11.23
CA GLN A 374 10.73 5.56 -12.67
C GLN A 374 10.31 4.34 -13.51
N GLU A 375 10.72 3.12 -13.14
CA GLU A 375 10.22 1.90 -13.81
C GLU A 375 8.72 1.77 -13.64
N ARG A 376 8.22 1.91 -12.41
CA ARG A 376 6.79 1.83 -12.11
C ARG A 376 5.98 2.89 -12.86
N LEU A 377 6.48 4.12 -12.95
CA LEU A 377 5.82 5.22 -13.66
C LEU A 377 5.74 4.96 -15.17
N ARG A 378 6.81 4.46 -15.80
CA ARG A 378 6.77 4.07 -17.22
C ARG A 378 5.76 2.96 -17.50
N ILE A 379 5.71 1.96 -16.62
CA ILE A 379 4.72 0.88 -16.72
C ILE A 379 3.30 1.43 -16.55
N ALA A 380 3.08 2.33 -15.58
CA ALA A 380 1.78 2.95 -15.36
C ALA A 380 1.31 3.79 -16.56
N ASP A 381 2.21 4.56 -17.19
CA ASP A 381 1.91 5.33 -18.39
C ASP A 381 1.57 4.42 -19.58
N ALA A 382 2.33 3.33 -19.76
CA ALA A 382 2.06 2.31 -20.78
C ALA A 382 0.76 1.52 -20.52
N CYS A 383 0.34 1.41 -19.26
CA CYS A 383 -0.99 0.92 -18.86
C CYS A 383 -2.09 1.99 -18.93
N HIS A 384 -1.78 3.20 -19.39
CA HIS A 384 -2.70 4.34 -19.50
C HIS A 384 -3.36 4.77 -18.17
N VAL A 385 -2.67 4.56 -17.05
CA VAL A 385 -3.13 4.97 -15.72
C VAL A 385 -2.22 6.03 -15.12
N LYS A 386 -2.83 7.08 -14.57
CA LYS A 386 -2.10 8.12 -13.84
C LYS A 386 -1.98 7.74 -12.37
N VAL A 387 -0.75 7.71 -11.88
CA VAL A 387 -0.41 7.37 -10.49
C VAL A 387 0.53 8.44 -9.93
N ARG A 388 0.54 8.58 -8.61
CA ARG A 388 1.44 9.52 -7.93
C ARG A 388 2.88 9.07 -8.06
N THR A 389 3.81 10.01 -8.10
CA THR A 389 5.25 9.76 -7.92
C THR A 389 5.57 9.42 -6.46
N ILE A 390 6.75 8.85 -6.21
CA ILE A 390 7.27 8.64 -4.87
C ILE A 390 7.37 9.97 -4.08
N PHE A 391 7.76 11.07 -4.73
CA PHE A 391 7.82 12.40 -4.11
C PHE A 391 6.46 12.89 -3.65
N GLU A 392 5.44 12.81 -4.52
CA GLU A 392 4.07 13.18 -4.17
C GLU A 392 3.52 12.30 -3.05
N HIS A 393 3.84 11.00 -3.07
CA HIS A 393 3.40 10.08 -2.02
C HIS A 393 3.99 10.42 -0.66
N PHE A 394 5.30 10.65 -0.57
CA PHE A 394 5.94 11.07 0.69
C PHE A 394 5.36 12.40 1.16
N SER A 395 5.20 13.36 0.25
CA SER A 395 4.67 14.68 0.60
C SER A 395 3.25 14.62 1.16
N LEU A 396 2.36 13.86 0.51
CA LEU A 396 0.97 13.73 0.95
C LEU A 396 0.82 12.86 2.20
N SER A 397 1.61 11.80 2.33
CA SER A 397 1.47 10.86 3.44
C SER A 397 2.05 11.40 4.74
N PHE A 398 3.15 12.16 4.66
CA PHE A 398 3.91 12.62 5.82
C PHE A 398 3.94 14.15 5.95
N HIS A 399 3.25 14.88 5.08
CA HIS A 399 3.16 16.35 5.09
C HIS A 399 4.53 17.05 4.99
N VAL A 400 5.52 16.36 4.41
CA VAL A 400 6.84 16.92 4.12
C VAL A 400 6.81 17.65 2.77
N PRO A 401 7.42 18.82 2.62
CA PRO A 401 7.53 19.47 1.32
C PRO A 401 8.30 18.59 0.32
N ILE A 402 7.87 18.61 -0.95
CA ILE A 402 8.66 18.00 -2.03
C ILE A 402 10.04 18.66 -2.06
N SER A 403 11.09 17.83 -2.13
CA SER A 403 12.48 18.26 -2.08
C SER A 403 13.27 17.70 -3.26
N SER A 404 14.59 17.94 -3.28
CA SER A 404 15.47 17.52 -4.38
C SER A 404 15.75 16.02 -4.43
N SER A 405 15.46 15.27 -3.37
CA SER A 405 15.60 13.81 -3.31
C SER A 405 14.74 13.21 -2.19
N ILE A 406 14.41 11.93 -2.32
CA ILE A 406 13.69 11.15 -1.30
C ILE A 406 14.51 11.03 -0.01
N SER A 407 15.84 10.92 -0.11
CA SER A 407 16.72 10.93 1.06
C SER A 407 16.59 12.25 1.84
N LYS A 408 16.55 13.40 1.15
CA LYS A 408 16.34 14.70 1.79
C LYS A 408 14.96 14.82 2.43
N MET A 409 13.90 14.35 1.77
CA MET A 409 12.55 14.35 2.35
C MET A 409 12.48 13.50 3.62
N ASN A 410 13.10 12.32 3.64
CA ASN A 410 13.16 11.48 4.85
C ASN A 410 13.98 12.11 5.97
N PHE A 411 15.09 12.76 5.64
CA PHE A 411 15.86 13.54 6.61
C PHE A 411 15.02 14.68 7.22
N ASP A 412 14.31 15.45 6.39
CA ASP A 412 13.48 16.58 6.82
C ASP A 412 12.29 16.11 7.67
N MET A 413 11.70 14.95 7.35
CA MET A 413 10.65 14.35 8.18
C MET A 413 11.12 14.11 9.61
N VAL A 414 12.33 13.58 9.79
CA VAL A 414 12.87 13.29 11.13
C VAL A 414 13.28 14.58 11.83
N HIS A 415 14.03 15.45 11.15
CA HIS A 415 14.65 16.61 11.77
C HIS A 415 13.70 17.80 11.95
N ASP A 416 12.83 18.06 10.98
CA ASP A 416 11.96 19.24 10.99
C ASP A 416 10.55 18.91 11.52
N LEU A 417 10.06 17.68 11.28
CA LEU A 417 8.70 17.27 11.67
C LEU A 417 8.67 16.30 12.85
N GLY A 418 9.82 15.73 13.27
CA GLY A 418 9.88 14.73 14.34
C GLY A 418 9.17 13.42 13.99
N ILE A 419 8.95 13.16 12.70
CA ILE A 419 8.29 11.96 12.20
C ILE A 419 9.38 10.94 11.89
N ASP A 420 9.35 9.80 12.59
CA ASP A 420 10.21 8.66 12.30
C ASP A 420 9.48 7.34 12.61
N VAL A 421 9.93 6.27 11.96
CA VAL A 421 9.49 4.91 12.23
C VAL A 421 10.68 3.99 12.37
N ASN A 422 10.63 3.07 13.34
CA ASN A 422 11.62 2.02 13.43
C ASN A 422 11.47 1.09 12.22
N GLY A 423 12.59 0.83 11.55
CA GLY A 423 12.65 -0.18 10.50
C GLY A 423 12.51 -1.60 11.09
N PRO A 424 12.29 -2.62 10.25
CA PRO A 424 12.20 -4.00 10.72
C PRO A 424 13.47 -4.43 11.46
N ASN A 425 13.29 -5.14 12.55
CA ASN A 425 14.36 -5.76 13.35
C ASN A 425 14.34 -7.30 13.22
N ASP A 426 13.72 -7.80 12.15
CA ASP A 426 13.71 -9.20 11.77
C ASP A 426 13.74 -9.28 10.24
N ALA A 427 14.59 -10.15 9.71
CA ALA A 427 14.64 -10.44 8.28
C ALA A 427 13.34 -11.09 7.79
N ASN A 428 12.64 -11.85 8.64
CA ASN A 428 11.34 -12.42 8.32
C ASN A 428 10.19 -11.38 8.37
N SER A 429 10.42 -10.20 7.82
CA SER A 429 9.47 -9.10 7.71
C SER A 429 8.61 -9.22 6.46
N ARG A 430 7.38 -8.71 6.55
CA ARG A 430 6.45 -8.60 5.40
C ARG A 430 6.97 -7.69 4.28
N TYR A 431 7.93 -6.81 4.60
CA TYR A 431 8.71 -6.04 3.63
C TYR A 431 9.35 -6.94 2.56
N VAL A 432 9.66 -8.17 2.92
CA VAL A 432 10.17 -9.19 2.00
C VAL A 432 9.11 -10.25 1.75
N THR A 433 8.59 -10.88 2.79
CA THR A 433 7.75 -12.08 2.66
C THR A 433 6.36 -11.85 2.07
N GLU A 434 5.91 -10.61 1.99
CA GLU A 434 4.63 -10.23 1.35
C GLU A 434 4.89 -9.37 0.11
N ASP A 435 5.64 -8.27 0.26
CA ASP A 435 5.81 -7.28 -0.80
C ASP A 435 6.61 -7.75 -2.00
N VAL A 436 7.61 -8.62 -1.79
CA VAL A 436 8.41 -9.17 -2.91
C VAL A 436 7.55 -10.10 -3.77
N PRO A 437 6.97 -11.19 -3.23
CA PRO A 437 6.17 -12.09 -4.03
C PRO A 437 4.85 -11.48 -4.50
N TYR A 438 4.15 -10.64 -3.73
CA TYR A 438 2.79 -10.18 -4.10
C TYR A 438 2.70 -8.71 -4.56
N GLY A 439 3.76 -7.93 -4.37
CA GLY A 439 3.84 -6.55 -4.84
C GLY A 439 4.71 -6.43 -6.09
N LEU A 440 5.99 -6.77 -5.97
CA LEU A 440 6.98 -6.55 -7.03
C LEU A 440 6.76 -7.43 -8.25
N THR A 441 6.40 -8.71 -8.06
CA THR A 441 6.17 -9.63 -9.19
C THR A 441 5.06 -9.13 -10.12
N LEU A 442 4.00 -8.52 -9.58
CA LEU A 442 2.96 -7.90 -10.40
C LEU A 442 3.53 -6.79 -11.28
N ILE A 443 4.40 -5.92 -10.74
CA ILE A 443 5.06 -4.87 -11.52
C ILE A 443 5.89 -5.47 -12.65
N VAL A 444 6.63 -6.55 -12.38
CA VAL A 444 7.41 -7.27 -13.40
C VAL A 444 6.51 -7.87 -14.49
N VAL A 445 5.41 -8.52 -14.11
CA VAL A 445 4.44 -9.09 -15.07
C VAL A 445 3.82 -8.01 -15.94
N LEU A 446 3.35 -6.91 -15.34
CA LEU A 446 2.80 -5.79 -16.08
C LEU A 446 3.83 -5.13 -17.00
N GLY A 447 5.07 -4.96 -16.55
CA GLY A 447 6.15 -4.41 -17.37
C GLY A 447 6.46 -5.27 -18.60
N LYS A 448 6.42 -6.60 -18.47
CA LYS A 448 6.54 -7.51 -19.61
C LYS A 448 5.36 -7.38 -20.57
N LEU A 449 4.13 -7.30 -20.04
CA LEU A 449 2.90 -7.19 -20.84
C LEU A 449 2.90 -5.93 -21.72
N VAL A 450 3.40 -4.80 -21.20
CA VAL A 450 3.41 -3.52 -21.92
C VAL A 450 4.72 -3.19 -22.62
N GLY A 451 5.72 -4.07 -22.54
CA GLY A 451 7.05 -3.85 -23.15
C GLY A 451 7.98 -2.91 -22.38
N GLU A 452 7.57 -2.39 -21.21
CA GLU A 452 8.39 -1.58 -20.31
C GLU A 452 8.99 -2.45 -19.19
N ARG A 453 10.08 -3.15 -19.52
CA ARG A 453 10.71 -4.09 -18.57
C ARG A 453 11.19 -3.39 -17.29
N ALA A 454 10.81 -3.96 -16.13
CA ALA A 454 11.18 -3.52 -14.79
C ALA A 454 12.51 -4.15 -14.33
N TRP A 455 13.62 -3.73 -14.91
CA TRP A 455 14.95 -4.31 -14.68
C TRP A 455 15.42 -4.27 -13.22
N LEU A 456 15.20 -3.15 -12.53
CA LEU A 456 15.60 -2.99 -11.14
C LEU A 456 14.70 -3.81 -10.21
N HIS A 457 13.40 -3.89 -10.50
CA HIS A 457 12.49 -4.77 -9.77
C HIS A 457 12.91 -6.24 -9.92
N GLU A 458 13.12 -6.72 -11.15
CA GLU A 458 13.60 -8.09 -11.42
C GLU A 458 14.94 -8.37 -10.71
N SER A 459 15.89 -7.44 -10.81
CA SER A 459 17.20 -7.58 -10.17
C SER A 459 17.08 -7.62 -8.64
N GLY A 460 16.24 -6.77 -8.06
CA GLY A 460 16.00 -6.75 -6.62
C GLY A 460 15.34 -8.04 -6.12
N ILE A 461 14.34 -8.55 -6.83
CA ILE A 461 13.73 -9.87 -6.54
C ILE A 461 14.79 -10.97 -6.56
N ASN A 462 15.66 -10.99 -7.58
CA ASN A 462 16.72 -12.01 -7.71
C ASN A 462 17.73 -11.94 -6.56
N ILE A 463 18.17 -10.73 -6.18
CA ILE A 463 19.12 -10.54 -5.07
C ILE A 463 18.48 -10.98 -3.74
N ILE A 464 17.26 -10.53 -3.45
CA ILE A 464 16.55 -10.94 -2.23
C ILE A 464 16.29 -12.45 -2.22
N SER A 465 15.91 -13.04 -3.36
CA SER A 465 15.76 -14.50 -3.50
C SER A 465 17.05 -15.24 -3.15
N ALA A 466 18.20 -14.75 -3.63
CA ALA A 466 19.51 -15.30 -3.29
C ALA A 466 19.87 -15.13 -1.80
N MET A 467 19.55 -13.98 -1.19
CA MET A 467 19.77 -13.73 0.23
C MET A 467 18.97 -14.70 1.12
N TYR A 468 17.74 -15.04 0.73
CA TYR A 468 16.82 -15.86 1.53
C TYR A 468 16.87 -17.35 1.17
N GLY A 469 17.54 -17.72 0.08
CA GLY A 469 17.50 -19.08 -0.46
C GLY A 469 16.10 -19.52 -0.88
N ARG A 470 15.28 -18.59 -1.38
CA ARG A 470 13.88 -18.79 -1.77
C ARG A 470 13.64 -18.22 -3.15
N GLU A 471 12.76 -18.84 -3.93
CA GLU A 471 12.38 -18.37 -5.26
C GLU A 471 11.10 -17.51 -5.16
N PHE A 472 11.21 -16.27 -4.65
CA PHE A 472 10.03 -15.43 -4.39
C PHE A 472 9.18 -15.17 -5.63
N GLU A 473 9.77 -15.19 -6.82
CA GLU A 473 9.02 -15.05 -8.08
C GLU A 473 8.00 -16.17 -8.32
N LYS A 474 8.19 -17.36 -7.71
CA LYS A 474 7.31 -18.53 -7.83
C LYS A 474 6.33 -18.68 -6.67
N GLU A 475 6.36 -17.75 -5.70
CA GLU A 475 5.52 -17.86 -4.51
C GLU A 475 4.19 -17.09 -4.65
N ASN A 476 3.96 -16.40 -5.77
CA ASN A 476 2.72 -15.69 -6.02
C ASN A 476 1.65 -16.58 -6.65
N ASP A 477 1.04 -17.40 -5.79
CA ASP A 477 -0.05 -18.31 -6.14
C ASP A 477 -1.29 -17.61 -6.74
N LEU A 478 -1.47 -16.32 -6.46
CA LEU A 478 -2.59 -15.53 -6.98
C LEU A 478 -2.41 -15.13 -8.44
N LEU A 479 -1.19 -14.73 -8.83
CA LEU A 479 -0.89 -14.45 -10.24
C LEU A 479 -0.90 -15.72 -11.08
N ASP A 480 -0.41 -16.84 -10.53
CA ASP A 480 -0.50 -18.16 -11.18
C ASP A 480 -1.97 -18.53 -11.45
N ALA A 481 -2.85 -18.32 -10.47
CA ALA A 481 -4.28 -18.60 -10.59
C ALA A 481 -5.03 -17.67 -11.57
N LEU A 482 -4.49 -16.47 -11.83
CA LEU A 482 -5.02 -15.53 -12.82
C LEU A 482 -4.57 -15.83 -14.25
N ALA A 483 -3.56 -16.69 -14.44
CA ALA A 483 -3.03 -17.08 -15.74
C ALA A 483 -2.73 -15.89 -16.66
N LEU A 484 -2.04 -14.86 -16.13
CA LEU A 484 -1.78 -13.62 -16.86
C LEU A 484 -0.95 -13.80 -18.14
N ASP A 485 -0.24 -14.92 -18.30
CA ASP A 485 0.44 -15.29 -19.54
C ASP A 485 -0.50 -15.46 -20.74
N ASN A 486 -1.80 -15.66 -20.50
CA ASN A 486 -2.82 -15.80 -21.54
C ASN A 486 -3.45 -14.45 -21.95
N VAL A 487 -3.09 -13.35 -21.29
CA VAL A 487 -3.58 -12.00 -21.59
C VAL A 487 -2.92 -11.49 -22.88
N LYS A 488 -3.71 -11.02 -23.84
CA LYS A 488 -3.20 -10.60 -25.15
C LYS A 488 -2.70 -9.15 -25.17
N SER A 489 -3.29 -8.30 -24.33
CA SER A 489 -2.93 -6.89 -24.26
C SER A 489 -3.33 -6.26 -22.92
N VAL A 490 -2.77 -5.10 -22.61
CA VAL A 490 -3.11 -4.36 -21.39
C VAL A 490 -4.56 -3.87 -21.39
N GLU A 491 -5.15 -3.62 -22.56
CA GLU A 491 -6.55 -3.25 -22.70
C GLU A 491 -7.49 -4.40 -22.29
N GLU A 492 -7.14 -5.65 -22.63
CA GLU A 492 -7.90 -6.82 -22.17
C GLU A 492 -7.87 -6.91 -20.63
N LEU A 493 -6.71 -6.68 -20.03
CA LEU A 493 -6.55 -6.66 -18.58
C LEU A 493 -7.28 -5.48 -17.92
N ASP A 494 -7.25 -4.29 -18.51
CA ASP A 494 -7.95 -3.10 -18.01
C ASP A 494 -9.47 -3.32 -18.06
N VAL A 495 -10.00 -3.86 -19.16
CA VAL A 495 -11.44 -4.20 -19.26
C VAL A 495 -11.84 -5.21 -18.18
N ALA A 496 -11.03 -6.24 -17.94
CA ALA A 496 -11.27 -7.20 -16.86
C ALA A 496 -11.19 -6.51 -15.48
N GLY A 497 -10.18 -5.67 -15.24
CA GLY A 497 -10.02 -4.89 -14.02
C GLY A 497 -11.06 -3.78 -13.80
N ARG A 498 -11.93 -3.51 -14.78
CA ARG A 498 -13.09 -2.61 -14.65
C ARG A 498 -14.40 -3.37 -14.52
N THR A 499 -14.55 -4.48 -15.21
CA THR A 499 -15.80 -5.24 -15.27
C THR A 499 -15.86 -6.35 -14.21
N GLY A 500 -14.71 -6.82 -13.73
CA GLY A 500 -14.58 -8.02 -12.92
C GLY A 500 -14.65 -9.33 -13.70
N ILE A 501 -14.65 -9.27 -15.05
CA ILE A 501 -14.84 -10.44 -15.91
C ILE A 501 -13.54 -10.75 -16.65
N ILE A 502 -13.03 -11.97 -16.47
CA ILE A 502 -11.87 -12.47 -17.21
C ILE A 502 -12.32 -13.08 -18.54
N THR A 503 -11.66 -12.71 -19.64
CA THR A 503 -11.95 -13.21 -21.00
C THR A 503 -10.91 -14.18 -21.55
N TRP A 504 -9.73 -14.25 -20.92
CA TRP A 504 -8.70 -15.22 -21.24
C TRP A 504 -8.90 -16.51 -20.44
N LYS A 505 -8.43 -17.63 -20.98
CA LYS A 505 -8.41 -18.93 -20.31
C LYS A 505 -7.04 -19.53 -20.44
#